data_AF-A0A7E4W0G8-F1
#
_entry.id   AF-A0A7E4W0G8-F1
#
_cell.length_a   1.000
_cell.length_b   1.000
_cell.length_c   1.000
_cell.angle_alpha   90.00
_cell.angle_beta   90.00
_cell.angle_gamma   90.00
#
_symmetry.space_group_name_H-M   'P 1'
#
loop_
_entity.id
_entity.type
_entity.pdbx_description
1 polymer ?
#
loop_
_entity_poly.entity_id
_entity_poly.type
_entity_poly.pdbx_seq_one_letter_code
_entity_poly.pdbx_strand_id
1 'polypeptide(L)'
;MWHQAKYMWVRNRCSPTFITSVIFRVSLIIAAVVIGFSFYHRNTNMWALKNLGDSFLSKNIGRRPIVIGAFHRPKEETNVRGDYAVIQFVGDARQSHQLYCHSEVDGVTTVSRAHIERIHKGKRAANDICAWSGHLAECELASSEVKNVKLSSNPYVKPELAIDVKIEEPLLFPQRQKLVVCAAPMYIYTEWQILITGIETWLALGATKIIVPVQSAANSTYAILKEYEKQGIVILRDWPMWPVLSDVNPNGLVLSRGIEESHVNCLFFAKPFSDIVVFTDIDDMLLPPNPLHVKPGINIKILEDLFKEHPQAGSFLFEHRDVQFVLPEDSGSENTLQNFNFNFLDNTKWKSSCKVWRMKTRVAVNASRVDSVNMHETGIHRFGHVQVRVPCRQAHFYHLRHSYKNIAAGEWPLEMSSLKVMLNEQWKQRLPTLGSLVQATIVKSSTESFEDFDTCMGSINEEHWKMQVSRCLTPHVCYSRLTRNISCVATSGNYAFVHDSGDYITVLQSSQTVDSEANCEAPVPKYIKGNHYYLP
;
A
#
# COMPACT_ATOMS: atom_id res chain seq x y z
N MET A 1 -49.32 60.62 -48.63
CA MET A 1 -48.84 59.23 -48.51
C MET A 1 -48.16 58.96 -47.16
N TRP A 2 -48.75 59.42 -46.03
CA TRP A 2 -48.16 59.34 -44.68
C TRP A 2 -49.25 59.22 -43.59
N HIS A 3 -50.33 58.46 -43.84
CA HIS A 3 -51.39 58.30 -42.83
C HIS A 3 -52.07 56.92 -42.76
N GLN A 4 -51.41 55.85 -43.21
CA GLN A 4 -51.97 54.49 -43.15
C GLN A 4 -51.05 53.40 -42.57
N ALA A 5 -50.02 53.76 -41.80
CA ALA A 5 -49.06 52.79 -41.25
C ALA A 5 -48.97 52.76 -39.71
N LYS A 6 -49.90 53.39 -38.97
CA LYS A 6 -49.86 53.44 -37.49
C LYS A 6 -50.84 52.49 -36.77
N TYR A 7 -51.71 51.79 -37.49
CA TYR A 7 -52.73 50.92 -36.88
C TYR A 7 -52.40 49.41 -36.93
N MET A 8 -51.18 49.03 -37.32
CA MET A 8 -50.80 47.62 -37.48
C MET A 8 -49.62 47.18 -36.61
N TRP A 9 -49.31 47.92 -35.54
CA TRP A 9 -48.18 47.60 -34.66
C TRP A 9 -48.49 47.50 -33.16
N VAL A 10 -49.77 47.44 -32.78
CA VAL A 10 -50.18 47.32 -31.36
C VAL A 10 -51.01 46.05 -31.07
N ARG A 11 -51.36 45.25 -32.09
CA ARG A 11 -52.29 44.12 -31.90
C ARG A 11 -51.71 42.70 -31.94
N ASN A 12 -50.39 42.52 -31.83
CA ASN A 12 -49.77 41.19 -31.94
C ASN A 12 -48.78 40.77 -30.84
N ARG A 13 -48.67 41.49 -29.71
CA ARG A 13 -47.79 41.05 -28.60
C ARG A 13 -48.47 40.24 -27.49
N CYS A 14 -49.80 40.12 -27.50
CA CYS A 14 -50.54 39.24 -26.59
C CYS A 14 -51.38 38.24 -27.39
N SER A 15 -50.75 37.52 -28.31
CA SER A 15 -51.32 36.27 -28.80
C SER A 15 -51.14 35.21 -27.70
N PRO A 16 -52.16 34.38 -27.39
CA PRO A 16 -52.03 33.24 -26.49
C PRO A 16 -50.81 32.35 -26.81
N THR A 17 -50.36 32.38 -28.07
CA THR A 17 -49.20 31.62 -28.58
C THR A 17 -47.84 32.14 -28.08
N PHE A 18 -47.70 33.44 -27.76
CA PHE A 18 -46.41 33.97 -27.27
C PHE A 18 -46.17 33.60 -25.81
N ILE A 19 -47.20 33.76 -24.96
CA ILE A 19 -47.12 33.40 -23.54
C ILE A 19 -46.93 31.89 -23.39
N THR A 20 -47.66 31.07 -24.15
CA THR A 20 -47.48 29.61 -24.16
C THR A 20 -46.10 29.20 -24.67
N SER A 21 -45.55 29.88 -25.68
CA SER A 21 -44.16 29.63 -26.13
C SER A 21 -43.12 29.97 -25.06
N VAL A 22 -43.31 31.04 -24.30
CA VAL A 22 -42.39 31.42 -23.22
C VAL A 22 -42.48 30.41 -22.07
N ILE A 23 -43.70 30.06 -21.65
CA ILE A 23 -43.92 29.04 -20.60
C ILE A 23 -43.29 27.71 -21.01
N PHE A 24 -43.52 27.25 -22.24
CA PHE A 24 -42.93 25.99 -22.74
C PHE A 24 -41.39 26.00 -22.69
N ARG A 25 -40.75 27.09 -23.12
CA ARG A 25 -39.28 27.22 -23.08
C ARG A 25 -38.75 27.22 -21.64
N VAL A 26 -39.43 27.91 -20.73
CA VAL A 26 -39.08 27.91 -19.30
C VAL A 26 -39.27 26.52 -18.69
N SER A 27 -40.38 25.84 -18.99
CA SER A 27 -40.62 24.46 -18.55
C SER A 27 -39.56 23.48 -19.09
N LEU A 28 -39.11 23.64 -20.34
CA LEU A 28 -38.03 22.83 -20.91
C LEU A 28 -36.69 23.07 -20.21
N ILE A 29 -36.35 24.32 -19.88
CA ILE A 29 -35.13 24.65 -19.14
C ILE A 29 -35.21 24.05 -17.73
N ILE A 30 -36.34 24.21 -17.04
CA ILE A 30 -36.54 23.62 -15.70
C ILE A 30 -36.47 22.10 -15.77
N ALA A 31 -37.11 21.47 -16.76
CA ALA A 31 -37.03 20.02 -16.95
C ALA A 31 -35.60 19.56 -17.25
N ALA A 32 -34.85 20.27 -18.10
CA ALA A 32 -33.45 19.96 -18.38
C ALA A 32 -32.56 20.13 -17.13
N VAL A 33 -32.81 21.14 -16.30
CA VAL A 33 -32.12 21.34 -15.02
C VAL A 33 -32.47 20.23 -14.04
N VAL A 34 -33.75 19.86 -13.90
CA VAL A 34 -34.20 18.77 -13.02
C VAL A 34 -33.68 17.42 -13.50
N ILE A 35 -33.71 17.14 -14.80
CA ILE A 35 -33.14 15.92 -15.40
C ILE A 35 -31.62 15.92 -15.21
N GLY A 36 -30.94 17.05 -15.42
CA GLY A 36 -29.51 17.20 -15.16
C GLY A 36 -29.15 16.97 -13.71
N PHE A 37 -29.91 17.53 -12.76
CA PHE A 37 -29.77 17.29 -11.32
C PHE A 37 -30.10 15.85 -10.95
N SER A 38 -31.09 15.23 -11.59
CA SER A 38 -31.49 13.85 -11.34
C SER A 38 -30.47 12.85 -11.91
N PHE A 39 -29.90 13.12 -13.09
CA PHE A 39 -28.79 12.35 -13.67
C PHE A 39 -27.52 12.54 -12.85
N TYR A 40 -27.25 13.76 -12.40
CA TYR A 40 -26.17 14.05 -11.46
C TYR A 40 -26.39 13.26 -10.17
N HIS A 41 -27.52 13.40 -9.49
CA HIS A 41 -27.80 12.68 -8.24
C HIS A 41 -27.87 11.15 -8.42
N ARG A 42 -28.28 10.64 -9.58
CA ARG A 42 -28.28 9.20 -9.89
C ARG A 42 -26.87 8.65 -10.14
N ASN A 43 -25.96 9.47 -10.66
CA ASN A 43 -24.57 9.08 -10.94
C ASN A 43 -23.59 9.49 -9.84
N THR A 44 -23.97 10.43 -8.98
CA THR A 44 -23.17 10.99 -7.88
C THR A 44 -23.62 10.32 -6.59
N ASN A 45 -22.84 9.35 -6.11
CA ASN A 45 -23.07 8.68 -4.83
C ASN A 45 -23.16 9.70 -3.68
N MET A 46 -23.95 9.40 -2.65
CA MET A 46 -23.93 10.09 -1.35
C MET A 46 -22.52 10.39 -0.82
N TRP A 47 -21.53 9.52 -1.07
CA TRP A 47 -20.13 9.76 -0.70
C TRP A 47 -19.43 10.81 -1.58
N ALA A 48 -19.75 10.91 -2.87
CA ALA A 48 -19.25 11.99 -3.71
C ALA A 48 -19.93 13.31 -3.33
N LEU A 49 -21.23 13.29 -3.02
CA LEU A 49 -21.95 14.45 -2.46
C LEU A 49 -21.40 14.85 -1.09
N LYS A 50 -20.99 13.88 -0.25
CA LYS A 50 -20.28 14.14 1.00
C LYS A 50 -18.91 14.75 0.71
N ASN A 51 -18.08 14.17 -0.15
CA ASN A 51 -16.75 14.71 -0.48
C ASN A 51 -16.83 16.11 -1.12
N LEU A 52 -17.86 16.38 -1.94
CA LEU A 52 -18.19 17.71 -2.47
C LEU A 52 -18.69 18.64 -1.36
N GLY A 53 -19.60 18.17 -0.52
CA GLY A 53 -20.08 18.89 0.66
C GLY A 53 -18.95 19.28 1.60
N ASP A 54 -18.03 18.36 1.89
CA ASP A 54 -16.80 18.56 2.66
C ASP A 54 -15.84 19.53 1.96
N SER A 55 -15.91 19.64 0.63
CA SER A 55 -15.15 20.65 -0.13
C SER A 55 -15.77 22.05 -0.07
N PHE A 56 -17.09 22.15 0.13
CA PHE A 56 -17.81 23.44 0.28
C PHE A 56 -17.97 23.88 1.76
N LEU A 57 -18.02 22.93 2.69
CA LEU A 57 -18.08 23.14 4.13
C LEU A 57 -16.66 23.00 4.71
N SER A 58 -15.79 23.97 4.46
CA SER A 58 -14.44 23.94 5.03
C SER A 58 -14.49 24.25 6.52
N LYS A 59 -14.45 23.22 7.36
CA LYS A 59 -14.03 23.39 8.76
C LYS A 59 -12.53 23.68 8.73
N ASN A 60 -12.10 24.82 9.28
CA ASN A 60 -10.68 25.16 9.35
C ASN A 60 -10.01 24.28 10.43
N ILE A 61 -9.58 23.09 10.03
CA ILE A 61 -9.02 22.03 10.88
C ILE A 61 -7.49 21.93 10.76
N GLY A 62 -6.88 22.88 10.04
CA GLY A 62 -5.45 22.91 9.76
C GLY A 62 -4.92 21.67 9.04
N ARG A 63 -3.60 21.58 8.96
CA ARG A 63 -2.85 20.44 8.44
C ARG A 63 -2.64 19.42 9.54
N ARG A 64 -2.70 18.14 9.20
CA ARG A 64 -2.56 17.04 10.19
C ARG A 64 -1.68 15.89 9.66
N PRO A 65 -0.42 16.15 9.27
CA PRO A 65 0.52 15.09 8.91
C PRO A 65 0.73 14.08 10.04
N ILE A 66 0.69 12.80 9.67
CA ILE A 66 1.02 11.66 10.52
C ILE A 66 2.33 11.07 9.99
N VAL A 67 3.43 11.28 10.71
CA VAL A 67 4.76 10.77 10.38
C VAL A 67 4.82 9.28 10.64
N ILE A 68 5.23 8.52 9.63
CA ILE A 68 5.27 7.05 9.63
C ILE A 68 6.68 6.48 9.42
N GLY A 69 7.68 7.33 9.15
CA GLY A 69 9.08 6.94 9.08
C GLY A 69 10.00 8.13 8.82
N ALA A 70 11.27 8.00 9.20
CA ALA A 70 12.32 8.95 8.87
C ALA A 70 13.63 8.20 8.63
N PHE A 71 14.34 8.55 7.55
CA PHE A 71 15.52 7.82 7.08
C PHE A 71 16.60 8.80 6.63
N HIS A 72 17.87 8.44 6.81
CA HIS A 72 18.94 9.18 6.14
C HIS A 72 18.91 8.93 4.64
N ARG A 73 19.15 10.00 3.87
CA ARG A 73 19.40 9.90 2.43
C ARG A 73 20.82 9.35 2.22
N PRO A 74 21.00 8.26 1.46
CA PRO A 74 22.33 7.77 1.12
C PRO A 74 23.14 8.82 0.35
N LYS A 75 24.46 8.90 0.55
CA LYS A 75 25.31 9.93 -0.08
C LYS A 75 25.43 9.74 -1.59
N GLU A 76 25.39 8.50 -2.05
CA GLU A 76 25.31 8.14 -3.48
C GLU A 76 24.01 8.63 -4.15
N GLU A 77 23.02 8.97 -3.33
CA GLU A 77 21.71 9.45 -3.74
C GLU A 77 21.58 10.99 -3.63
N THR A 78 22.62 11.75 -3.27
CA THR A 78 22.52 13.21 -3.21
C THR A 78 23.06 13.86 -4.48
N ASN A 79 22.25 14.72 -5.11
CA ASN A 79 22.67 15.54 -6.27
C ASN A 79 23.12 16.95 -5.85
N VAL A 80 22.93 17.31 -4.58
CA VAL A 80 23.28 18.59 -3.98
C VAL A 80 24.17 18.31 -2.78
N ARG A 81 25.11 19.21 -2.49
CA ARG A 81 25.97 19.09 -1.29
C ARG A 81 25.11 19.26 -0.04
N GLY A 82 25.30 18.38 0.93
CA GLY A 82 24.60 18.40 2.21
C GLY A 82 24.28 16.99 2.67
N ASP A 83 23.90 16.87 3.94
CA ASP A 83 23.33 15.66 4.50
C ASP A 83 21.81 15.83 4.60
N TYR A 84 21.04 14.81 4.25
CA TYR A 84 19.58 14.92 4.15
C TYR A 84 18.87 13.78 4.91
N ALA A 85 17.71 14.11 5.46
CA ALA A 85 16.73 13.14 5.93
C ALA A 85 15.50 13.14 5.02
N VAL A 86 14.96 11.96 4.80
CA VAL A 86 13.65 11.75 4.18
C VAL A 86 12.66 11.36 5.26
N ILE A 87 11.65 12.19 5.46
CA ILE A 87 10.55 11.98 6.41
C ILE A 87 9.33 11.56 5.60
N GLN A 88 8.84 10.37 5.87
CA GLN A 88 7.62 9.85 5.28
C GLN A 88 6.43 10.15 6.19
N PHE A 89 5.36 10.73 5.63
CA PHE A 89 4.14 11.00 6.38
C PHE A 89 2.90 10.81 5.50
N VAL A 90 1.75 10.61 6.15
CA VAL A 90 0.43 10.61 5.51
C VAL A 90 -0.29 11.90 5.86
N GLY A 91 -1.00 12.50 4.90
CA GLY A 91 -1.79 13.71 5.13
C GLY A 91 -2.92 13.86 4.11
N ASP A 92 -3.77 14.87 4.32
CA ASP A 92 -4.84 15.21 3.38
C ASP A 92 -4.25 15.55 2.00
N ALA A 93 -4.67 14.82 0.97
CA ALA A 93 -4.17 14.95 -0.39
C ALA A 93 -4.57 16.28 -1.06
N ARG A 94 -5.61 16.93 -0.55
CA ARG A 94 -6.17 18.19 -1.10
C ARG A 94 -5.46 19.42 -0.55
N GLN A 95 -4.64 19.25 0.49
CA GLN A 95 -3.94 20.34 1.16
C GLN A 95 -2.46 20.37 0.79
N SER A 96 -1.90 21.57 0.65
CA SER A 96 -0.45 21.74 0.63
C SER A 96 0.08 21.63 2.05
N HIS A 97 1.00 20.70 2.26
CA HIS A 97 1.70 20.52 3.53
C HIS A 97 2.91 21.45 3.63
N GLN A 98 3.29 21.80 4.86
CA GLN A 98 4.52 22.54 5.16
C GLN A 98 5.11 21.96 6.44
N LEU A 99 6.39 21.60 6.38
CA LEU A 99 7.15 21.08 7.51
C LEU A 99 8.50 21.77 7.54
N TYR A 100 9.00 22.03 8.74
CA TYR A 100 10.33 22.55 9.02
C TYR A 100 11.07 21.57 9.90
N CYS A 101 12.31 21.29 9.54
CA CYS A 101 13.19 20.37 10.22
C CYS A 101 14.26 21.15 10.97
N HIS A 102 14.32 20.94 12.27
CA HIS A 102 15.36 21.50 13.14
C HIS A 102 16.30 20.37 13.53
N SER A 103 17.57 20.51 13.18
CA SER A 103 18.62 19.56 13.49
C SER A 103 19.79 20.26 14.16
N GLU A 104 20.43 19.58 15.11
CA GLU A 104 21.56 20.10 15.87
C GLU A 104 22.59 18.99 16.11
N VAL A 105 23.85 19.26 15.79
CA VAL A 105 25.02 18.40 16.13
C VAL A 105 26.19 19.31 16.47
N ASP A 106 26.86 19.05 17.59
CA ASP A 106 28.07 19.78 18.03
C ASP A 106 27.91 21.32 18.03
N GLY A 107 26.72 21.81 18.39
CA GLY A 107 26.39 23.25 18.43
C GLY A 107 26.09 23.87 17.05
N VAL A 108 26.18 23.12 15.96
CA VAL A 108 25.71 23.53 14.64
C VAL A 108 24.21 23.25 14.54
N THR A 109 23.42 24.31 14.47
CA THR A 109 21.96 24.24 14.30
C THR A 109 21.59 24.52 12.85
N THR A 110 20.68 23.73 12.30
CA THR A 110 20.13 23.92 10.94
C THR A 110 18.61 23.83 11.00
N VAL A 111 17.96 24.85 10.45
CA VAL A 111 16.51 24.89 10.25
C VAL A 111 16.24 24.87 8.75
N SER A 112 15.74 23.74 8.24
CA SER A 112 15.44 23.54 6.82
C SER A 112 13.94 23.46 6.60
N ARG A 113 13.42 24.19 5.62
CA ARG A 113 12.07 23.94 5.11
C ARG A 113 12.09 22.64 4.30
N ALA A 114 11.17 21.73 4.58
CA ALA A 114 11.10 20.46 3.87
C ALA A 114 10.68 20.67 2.40
N HIS A 115 11.36 19.99 1.48
CA HIS A 115 10.84 19.77 0.13
C HIS A 115 9.83 18.63 0.18
N ILE A 116 8.56 18.94 -0.04
CA ILE A 116 7.47 17.98 0.09
C ILE A 116 7.00 17.53 -1.27
N GLU A 117 7.07 16.22 -1.50
CA GLU A 117 6.51 15.59 -2.67
C GLU A 117 5.54 14.47 -2.28
N ARG A 118 4.38 14.46 -2.94
CA ARG A 118 3.42 13.37 -2.81
C ARG A 118 3.95 12.13 -3.53
N ILE A 119 3.87 10.96 -2.89
CA ILE A 119 4.45 9.72 -3.44
C ILE A 119 3.72 9.22 -4.70
N HIS A 120 2.52 9.73 -4.99
CA HIS A 120 1.71 9.42 -6.16
C HIS A 120 1.40 10.67 -7.01
N LYS A 121 2.27 11.01 -7.95
CA LYS A 121 2.00 12.00 -9.01
C LYS A 121 1.82 11.40 -10.42
N GLY A 122 1.92 10.07 -10.56
CA GLY A 122 1.93 9.35 -11.84
C GLY A 122 0.55 9.10 -12.47
N LYS A 123 0.40 8.01 -13.26
CA LYS A 123 -0.84 7.63 -13.99
C LYS A 123 -2.11 7.58 -13.12
N ARG A 124 -1.97 7.48 -11.80
CA ARG A 124 -3.08 7.53 -10.83
C ARG A 124 -3.46 8.93 -10.36
N ALA A 125 -2.81 10.01 -10.80
CA ALA A 125 -3.25 11.38 -10.52
C ALA A 125 -4.68 11.66 -11.03
N ALA A 126 -5.12 10.96 -12.09
CA ALA A 126 -6.52 11.00 -12.54
C ALA A 126 -7.49 10.16 -11.69
N ASN A 127 -6.98 9.31 -10.79
CA ASN A 127 -7.72 8.48 -9.84
C ASN A 127 -7.49 8.95 -8.40
N ASP A 128 -7.19 10.25 -8.23
CA ASP A 128 -6.97 10.92 -6.95
C ASP A 128 -8.26 11.09 -6.16
N ILE A 129 -8.90 9.96 -5.88
CA ILE A 129 -10.22 9.83 -5.25
C ILE A 129 -10.05 9.79 -3.72
N CYS A 130 -8.82 9.56 -3.23
CA CYS A 130 -8.53 9.34 -1.82
C CYS A 130 -8.18 10.64 -1.13
N ALA A 131 -8.94 10.96 -0.09
CA ALA A 131 -8.75 12.18 0.68
C ALA A 131 -7.41 12.20 1.43
N TRP A 132 -6.78 11.04 1.67
CA TRP A 132 -5.48 10.91 2.34
C TRP A 132 -4.46 10.19 1.45
N SER A 133 -3.19 10.56 1.57
CA SER A 133 -2.09 9.91 0.85
C SER A 133 -0.73 10.13 1.48
N GLY A 134 0.23 9.27 1.14
CA GLY A 134 1.62 9.40 1.52
C GLY A 134 2.35 10.58 0.84
N HIS A 135 3.32 11.11 1.56
CA HIS A 135 4.21 12.20 1.17
C HIS A 135 5.62 11.92 1.69
N LEU A 136 6.60 12.47 0.98
CA LEU A 136 8.00 12.52 1.38
C LEU A 136 8.37 13.98 1.62
N ALA A 137 8.87 14.27 2.81
CA ALA A 137 9.46 15.54 3.19
C ALA A 137 10.98 15.35 3.26
N GLU A 138 11.72 15.96 2.35
CA GLU A 138 13.17 15.96 2.39
C GLU A 138 13.70 17.21 3.08
N CYS A 139 14.59 17.02 4.04
CA CYS A 139 15.16 18.08 4.87
C CYS A 139 16.68 18.01 4.89
N GLU A 140 17.33 19.17 4.80
CA GLU A 140 18.75 19.30 5.07
C GLU A 140 19.02 19.17 6.58
N LEU A 141 20.08 18.45 6.91
CA LEU A 141 20.55 18.17 8.26
C LEU A 141 21.86 18.92 8.53
N ALA A 142 22.11 19.24 9.80
CA ALA A 142 23.39 19.77 10.24
C ALA A 142 24.56 18.79 9.96
N SER A 143 24.31 17.47 10.00
CA SER A 143 25.28 16.41 9.74
C SER A 143 24.57 15.07 9.51
N SER A 144 25.24 14.14 8.82
CA SER A 144 24.81 12.73 8.71
C SER A 144 24.75 11.98 10.04
N GLU A 145 25.29 12.55 11.13
CA GLU A 145 25.27 11.95 12.48
C GLU A 145 24.01 12.26 13.28
N VAL A 146 23.14 13.15 12.77
CA VAL A 146 21.86 13.50 13.42
C VAL A 146 21.00 12.24 13.59
N LYS A 147 20.68 11.89 14.83
CA LYS A 147 19.78 10.75 15.12
C LYS A 147 18.32 11.13 15.29
N ASN A 148 18.05 12.38 15.63
CA ASN A 148 16.69 12.89 15.84
C ASN A 148 16.56 14.26 15.18
N VAL A 149 15.46 14.47 14.49
CA VAL A 149 15.09 15.77 13.91
C VAL A 149 13.82 16.25 14.58
N LYS A 150 13.76 17.54 14.91
CA LYS A 150 12.53 18.15 15.42
C LYS A 150 11.71 18.70 14.27
N LEU A 151 10.41 18.37 14.22
CA LEU A 151 9.50 18.85 13.20
C LEU A 151 8.56 19.92 13.73
N SER A 152 8.31 20.95 12.92
CA SER A 152 7.32 21.99 13.18
C SER A 152 6.59 22.43 11.90
N SER A 153 5.43 23.07 12.05
CA SER A 153 4.70 23.73 10.95
C SER A 153 5.19 25.16 10.67
N ASN A 154 6.00 25.73 11.58
CA ASN A 154 6.51 27.10 11.54
C ASN A 154 8.04 27.12 11.76
N PRO A 155 8.82 27.92 11.00
CA PRO A 155 10.28 28.00 11.17
C PRO A 155 10.73 28.64 12.48
N TYR A 156 9.91 29.49 13.10
CA TYR A 156 10.25 30.23 14.33
C TYR A 156 9.58 29.66 15.57
N VAL A 157 9.18 28.38 15.52
CA VAL A 157 8.44 27.74 16.60
C VAL A 157 9.32 27.58 17.84
N LYS A 158 8.72 27.81 19.02
CA LYS A 158 9.40 27.54 20.29
C LYS A 158 9.70 26.04 20.39
N PRO A 159 10.84 25.63 20.97
CA PRO A 159 11.21 24.21 21.04
C PRO A 159 10.12 23.29 21.62
N GLU A 160 9.27 23.78 22.53
CA GLU A 160 8.14 23.03 23.08
C GLU A 160 6.97 22.74 22.10
N LEU A 161 6.92 23.44 20.96
CA LEU A 161 5.91 23.29 19.91
C LEU A 161 6.44 22.49 18.71
N ALA A 162 7.67 22.01 18.77
CA ALA A 162 8.23 21.05 17.81
C ALA A 162 8.22 19.64 18.39
N ILE A 163 8.17 18.62 17.53
CA ILE A 163 8.13 17.21 17.94
C ILE A 163 9.35 16.45 17.44
N ASP A 164 9.96 15.67 18.33
CA ASP A 164 11.10 14.83 17.98
C ASP A 164 10.65 13.65 17.11
N VAL A 165 11.36 13.47 15.99
CA VAL A 165 11.27 12.32 15.09
C VAL A 165 12.63 11.65 15.04
N LYS A 166 12.66 10.39 15.47
CA LYS A 166 13.86 9.56 15.39
C LYS A 166 14.11 9.17 13.93
N ILE A 167 15.32 9.43 13.45
CA ILE A 167 15.79 8.93 12.16
C ILE A 167 16.23 7.49 12.37
N GLU A 168 15.68 6.59 11.56
CA GLU A 168 15.97 5.17 11.66
C GLU A 168 17.42 4.89 11.27
N GLU A 169 18.15 4.19 12.15
CA GLU A 169 19.53 3.80 11.89
C GLU A 169 19.55 2.68 10.82
N PRO A 170 20.41 2.78 9.80
CA PRO A 170 20.46 1.80 8.73
C PRO A 170 20.97 0.45 9.23
N LEU A 171 20.35 -0.64 8.78
CA LEU A 171 20.91 -1.97 8.97
C LEU A 171 22.14 -2.15 8.08
N LEU A 172 23.24 -2.59 8.68
CA LEU A 172 24.49 -2.86 7.98
C LEU A 172 24.71 -4.37 7.90
N PHE A 173 24.93 -4.86 6.69
CA PHE A 173 25.32 -6.24 6.43
C PHE A 173 26.76 -6.26 5.88
N PRO A 174 27.53 -7.35 6.14
CA PRO A 174 28.90 -7.46 5.61
C PRO A 174 28.98 -7.32 4.09
N GLN A 175 27.92 -7.74 3.40
CA GLN A 175 27.75 -7.58 1.96
C GLN A 175 26.39 -6.97 1.68
N ARG A 176 26.35 -6.10 0.67
CA ARG A 176 25.11 -5.56 0.14
C ARG A 176 24.27 -6.69 -0.46
N GLN A 177 22.99 -6.70 -0.11
CA GLN A 177 22.05 -7.74 -0.51
C GLN A 177 21.68 -7.55 -1.98
N LYS A 178 21.83 -8.60 -2.80
CA LYS A 178 21.55 -8.51 -4.23
C LYS A 178 20.06 -8.36 -4.53
N LEU A 179 19.23 -9.11 -3.79
CA LEU A 179 17.79 -9.12 -3.95
C LEU A 179 17.11 -9.17 -2.58
N VAL A 180 16.30 -8.16 -2.32
CA VAL A 180 15.44 -8.06 -1.13
C VAL A 180 13.99 -8.01 -1.58
N VAL A 181 13.11 -8.66 -0.81
CA VAL A 181 11.67 -8.66 -1.07
C VAL A 181 10.97 -7.85 0.01
N CYS A 182 10.25 -6.81 -0.40
CA CYS A 182 9.34 -6.06 0.44
C CYS A 182 7.93 -6.62 0.24
N ALA A 183 7.44 -7.37 1.24
CA ALA A 183 6.09 -7.88 1.22
C ALA A 183 5.09 -6.76 1.56
N ALA A 184 3.88 -6.86 1.00
CA ALA A 184 2.76 -6.06 1.43
C ALA A 184 2.48 -6.27 2.93
N PRO A 185 2.01 -5.24 3.65
CA PRO A 185 1.68 -5.36 5.07
C PRO A 185 0.67 -6.48 5.33
N MET A 186 0.95 -7.27 6.37
CA MET A 186 0.09 -8.37 6.82
C MET A 186 -1.06 -7.82 7.66
N TYR A 187 -2.29 -8.02 7.17
CA TYR A 187 -3.53 -7.65 7.86
C TYR A 187 -4.39 -8.88 8.06
N ILE A 188 -4.73 -9.20 9.31
CA ILE A 188 -5.59 -10.34 9.66
C ILE A 188 -5.06 -11.61 8.96
N TYR A 189 -3.73 -11.77 8.90
CA TYR A 189 -3.12 -12.79 8.07
C TYR A 189 -3.08 -14.16 8.78
N THR A 190 -3.76 -15.15 8.21
CA THR A 190 -3.94 -16.48 8.82
C THR A 190 -3.40 -17.63 7.97
N GLU A 191 -3.04 -17.38 6.71
CA GLU A 191 -2.67 -18.39 5.69
C GLU A 191 -1.20 -18.83 5.77
N TRP A 192 -0.82 -19.56 6.82
CA TRP A 192 0.59 -19.93 7.04
C TRP A 192 1.21 -20.80 5.92
N GLN A 193 0.42 -21.62 5.22
CA GLN A 193 0.92 -22.48 4.14
C GLN A 193 1.40 -21.65 2.95
N ILE A 194 0.65 -20.60 2.61
CA ILE A 194 1.02 -19.65 1.55
C ILE A 194 2.19 -18.78 1.99
N LEU A 195 2.21 -18.34 3.25
CA LEU A 195 3.36 -17.63 3.81
C LEU A 195 4.65 -18.43 3.62
N ILE A 196 4.68 -19.70 4.04
CA ILE A 196 5.86 -20.55 3.92
C ILE A 196 6.23 -20.76 2.46
N THR A 197 5.24 -21.00 1.60
CA THR A 197 5.46 -21.16 0.15
C THR A 197 6.07 -19.91 -0.48
N GLY A 198 5.56 -18.73 -0.13
CA GLY A 198 6.12 -17.43 -0.51
C GLY A 198 7.57 -17.27 -0.07
N ILE A 199 7.83 -17.43 1.23
CA ILE A 199 9.17 -17.28 1.81
C ILE A 199 10.16 -18.25 1.16
N GLU A 200 9.86 -19.54 1.18
CA GLU A 200 10.78 -20.58 0.71
C GLU A 200 11.06 -20.47 -0.79
N THR A 201 10.08 -20.02 -1.59
CA THR A 201 10.31 -19.77 -3.01
C THR A 201 11.16 -18.54 -3.26
N TRP A 202 10.90 -17.41 -2.57
CA TRP A 202 11.76 -16.24 -2.73
C TRP A 202 13.21 -16.55 -2.36
N LEU A 203 13.44 -17.32 -1.29
CA LEU A 203 14.76 -17.80 -0.91
C LEU A 203 15.40 -18.68 -1.99
N ALA A 204 14.67 -19.70 -2.45
CA ALA A 204 15.18 -20.65 -3.44
C ALA A 204 15.60 -19.93 -4.75
N LEU A 205 14.88 -18.86 -5.11
CA LEU A 205 15.12 -18.12 -6.35
C LEU A 205 16.09 -16.93 -6.20
N GLY A 206 16.67 -16.73 -5.01
CA GLY A 206 17.82 -15.85 -4.78
C GLY A 206 17.58 -14.65 -3.88
N ALA A 207 16.39 -14.46 -3.30
CA ALA A 207 16.22 -13.43 -2.28
C ALA A 207 16.98 -13.81 -1.01
N THR A 208 17.62 -12.84 -0.38
CA THR A 208 18.39 -13.07 0.85
C THR A 208 17.72 -12.48 2.08
N LYS A 209 16.84 -11.50 1.90
CA LYS A 209 16.01 -10.90 2.95
C LYS A 209 14.59 -10.71 2.47
N ILE A 210 13.64 -10.95 3.36
CA ILE A 210 12.22 -10.67 3.15
C ILE A 210 11.75 -9.76 4.27
N ILE A 211 11.38 -8.53 3.95
CA ILE A 211 10.87 -7.56 4.91
C ILE A 211 9.35 -7.71 4.95
N VAL A 212 8.83 -7.98 6.15
CA VAL A 212 7.41 -8.27 6.37
C VAL A 212 6.85 -7.27 7.38
N PRO A 213 6.15 -6.23 6.92
CA PRO A 213 5.38 -5.37 7.81
C PRO A 213 4.19 -6.14 8.37
N VAL A 214 3.98 -6.10 9.68
CA VAL A 214 2.89 -6.80 10.37
C VAL A 214 2.00 -5.77 11.05
N GLN A 215 0.72 -5.75 10.65
CA GLN A 215 -0.32 -5.07 11.42
C GLN A 215 -1.06 -6.07 12.32
N SER A 216 -1.47 -7.22 11.77
CA SER A 216 -2.01 -8.32 12.56
C SER A 216 -1.92 -9.66 11.83
N ALA A 217 -1.74 -10.74 12.60
CA ALA A 217 -1.61 -12.11 12.10
C ALA A 217 -2.02 -13.14 13.17
N ALA A 218 -2.38 -14.35 12.73
CA ALA A 218 -2.55 -15.48 13.64
C ALA A 218 -1.27 -15.77 14.44
N ASN A 219 -1.41 -16.19 15.69
CA ASN A 219 -0.25 -16.47 16.57
C ASN A 219 0.70 -17.49 15.94
N SER A 220 0.18 -18.53 15.29
CA SER A 220 0.98 -19.54 14.60
C SER A 220 1.78 -18.95 13.43
N THR A 221 1.13 -18.16 12.57
CA THR A 221 1.77 -17.44 11.47
C THR A 221 2.89 -16.53 11.98
N TYR A 222 2.60 -15.75 13.02
CA TYR A 222 3.59 -14.82 13.59
C TYR A 222 4.76 -15.57 14.24
N ALA A 223 4.51 -16.70 14.91
CA ALA A 223 5.56 -17.55 15.46
C ALA A 223 6.48 -18.11 14.35
N ILE A 224 5.91 -18.56 13.23
CA ILE A 224 6.70 -18.99 12.06
C ILE A 224 7.59 -17.84 11.57
N LEU A 225 7.03 -16.63 11.39
CA LEU A 225 7.79 -15.45 11.00
C LEU A 225 8.93 -15.13 11.97
N LYS A 226 8.70 -15.30 13.28
CA LYS A 226 9.73 -15.11 14.32
C LYS A 226 10.87 -16.11 14.21
N GLU A 227 10.60 -17.37 13.83
CA GLU A 227 11.69 -18.34 13.59
C GLU A 227 12.50 -18.00 12.32
N TYR A 228 11.86 -17.48 11.28
CA TYR A 228 12.60 -16.95 10.12
C TYR A 228 13.37 -15.67 10.43
N GLU A 229 12.85 -14.82 11.33
CA GLU A 229 13.55 -13.62 11.81
C GLU A 229 14.80 -13.99 12.62
N LYS A 230 14.71 -14.99 13.52
CA LYS A 230 15.88 -15.50 14.27
C LYS A 230 16.98 -16.04 13.34
N GLN A 231 16.61 -16.60 12.20
CA GLN A 231 17.55 -17.06 11.17
C GLN A 231 18.12 -15.90 10.32
N GLY A 232 17.66 -14.67 10.54
CA GLY A 232 18.03 -13.50 9.75
C GLY A 232 17.48 -13.53 8.32
N ILE A 233 16.46 -14.33 8.02
CA ILE A 233 15.85 -14.42 6.70
C ILE A 233 14.76 -13.37 6.54
N VAL A 234 13.86 -13.32 7.52
CA VAL A 234 12.79 -12.33 7.59
C VAL A 234 13.23 -11.16 8.45
N ILE A 235 12.82 -9.95 8.10
CA ILE A 235 12.89 -8.77 8.96
C ILE A 235 11.46 -8.34 9.23
N LEU A 236 10.97 -8.51 10.46
CA LEU A 236 9.63 -8.04 10.81
C LEU A 236 9.67 -6.54 11.05
N ARG A 237 8.69 -5.83 10.49
CA ARG A 237 8.46 -4.41 10.77
C ARG A 237 7.10 -4.24 11.41
N ASP A 238 7.06 -3.44 12.45
CA ASP A 238 5.82 -3.02 13.08
C ASP A 238 5.05 -2.08 12.15
N TRP A 239 3.78 -2.37 11.88
CA TRP A 239 2.90 -1.55 11.03
C TRP A 239 1.55 -1.27 11.72
N PRO A 240 1.56 -0.50 12.83
CA PRO A 240 0.33 -0.20 13.57
C PRO A 240 -0.66 0.60 12.72
N MET A 241 -1.92 0.60 13.12
CA MET A 241 -2.89 1.54 12.56
C MET A 241 -2.46 2.99 12.82
N TRP A 242 -2.97 3.91 12.01
CA TRP A 242 -2.84 5.34 12.25
C TRP A 242 -3.92 5.83 13.22
N PRO A 243 -3.69 6.91 13.98
CA PRO A 243 -4.70 7.47 14.85
C PRO A 243 -5.97 7.88 14.09
N VAL A 244 -7.12 7.57 14.66
CA VAL A 244 -8.40 8.11 14.20
C VAL A 244 -8.50 9.55 14.68
N LEU A 245 -8.80 10.47 13.78
CA LEU A 245 -8.92 11.89 14.07
C LEU A 245 -10.38 12.24 14.35
N SER A 246 -10.60 13.41 14.96
CA SER A 246 -11.92 13.88 15.40
C SER A 246 -13.02 13.91 14.32
N ASP A 247 -12.66 14.06 13.05
CA ASP A 247 -13.56 14.17 11.90
C ASP A 247 -13.32 13.08 10.83
N VAL A 248 -12.21 12.36 10.90
CA VAL A 248 -11.75 11.50 9.82
C VAL A 248 -10.97 10.29 10.31
N ASN A 249 -11.16 9.13 9.68
CA ASN A 249 -10.36 7.93 9.90
C ASN A 249 -9.39 7.71 8.71
N PRO A 250 -8.10 8.05 8.85
CA PRO A 250 -7.13 7.89 7.76
C PRO A 250 -6.98 6.45 7.26
N ASN A 251 -7.15 5.45 8.13
CA ASN A 251 -6.99 4.03 7.77
C ASN A 251 -8.01 3.56 6.70
N GLY A 252 -9.17 4.23 6.62
CA GLY A 252 -10.20 3.94 5.61
C GLY A 252 -10.13 4.83 4.37
N LEU A 253 -9.15 5.73 4.28
CA LEU A 253 -9.11 6.79 3.25
C LEU A 253 -7.80 6.88 2.49
N VAL A 254 -6.83 6.03 2.81
CA VAL A 254 -5.61 5.84 2.04
C VAL A 254 -5.80 4.70 1.05
N LEU A 255 -5.18 4.83 -0.12
CA LEU A 255 -5.29 3.84 -1.18
C LEU A 255 -4.74 2.48 -0.71
N SER A 256 -5.44 1.41 -1.09
CA SER A 256 -4.97 0.04 -0.87
C SER A 256 -4.51 -0.26 0.58
N ARG A 257 -5.21 0.25 1.60
CA ARG A 257 -4.91 0.00 3.05
C ARG A 257 -3.56 0.52 3.54
N GLY A 258 -2.91 1.43 2.83
CA GLY A 258 -1.56 1.84 3.22
C GLY A 258 -0.45 0.90 2.71
N ILE A 259 -0.77 -0.01 1.77
CA ILE A 259 0.23 -0.86 1.09
C ILE A 259 1.29 0.01 0.41
N GLU A 260 0.88 1.11 -0.22
CA GLU A 260 1.78 2.01 -0.95
C GLU A 260 2.75 2.70 0.03
N GLU A 261 2.21 3.22 1.13
CA GLU A 261 2.97 3.82 2.22
C GLU A 261 3.96 2.80 2.83
N SER A 262 3.52 1.55 3.02
CA SER A 262 4.37 0.50 3.56
C SER A 262 5.51 0.12 2.61
N HIS A 263 5.25 0.06 1.30
CA HIS A 263 6.30 -0.19 0.31
C HIS A 263 7.31 0.94 0.22
N VAL A 264 6.87 2.21 0.26
CA VAL A 264 7.80 3.34 0.31
C VAL A 264 8.63 3.30 1.60
N ASN A 265 8.03 2.98 2.74
CA ASN A 265 8.76 2.80 4.00
C ASN A 265 9.83 1.69 3.87
N CYS A 266 9.44 0.54 3.31
CA CYS A 266 10.31 -0.59 3.08
C CYS A 266 11.45 -0.27 2.09
N LEU A 267 11.18 0.51 1.04
CA LEU A 267 12.19 0.98 0.10
C LEU A 267 13.27 1.78 0.83
N PHE A 268 12.89 2.79 1.60
CA PHE A 268 13.86 3.62 2.33
C PHE A 268 14.63 2.84 3.39
N PHE A 269 13.97 1.89 4.05
CA PHE A 269 14.64 0.97 4.95
C PHE A 269 15.67 0.07 4.25
N ALA A 270 15.35 -0.44 3.05
CA ALA A 270 16.21 -1.36 2.31
C ALA A 270 17.33 -0.66 1.51
N LYS A 271 17.15 0.61 1.13
CA LYS A 271 18.12 1.41 0.35
C LYS A 271 19.55 1.35 0.85
N PRO A 272 19.85 1.44 2.16
CA PRO A 272 21.22 1.39 2.66
C PRO A 272 21.96 0.06 2.40
N PHE A 273 21.23 -1.04 2.19
CA PHE A 273 21.83 -2.37 2.14
C PHE A 273 21.39 -3.26 0.98
N SER A 274 20.54 -2.81 0.07
CA SER A 274 20.06 -3.60 -1.06
C SER A 274 20.38 -2.99 -2.43
N ASP A 275 20.70 -3.83 -3.41
CA ASP A 275 20.83 -3.44 -4.81
C ASP A 275 19.46 -3.40 -5.51
N ILE A 276 18.74 -4.52 -5.46
CA ILE A 276 17.44 -4.72 -6.10
C ILE A 276 16.39 -5.01 -5.04
N VAL A 277 15.25 -4.33 -5.12
CA VAL A 277 14.11 -4.55 -4.23
C VAL A 277 12.87 -4.88 -5.05
N VAL A 278 12.20 -5.98 -4.68
CA VAL A 278 10.92 -6.40 -5.27
C VAL A 278 9.78 -6.08 -4.30
N PHE A 279 8.69 -5.51 -4.81
CA PHE A 279 7.48 -5.18 -4.05
C PHE A 279 6.33 -6.06 -4.48
N THR A 280 5.77 -6.82 -3.55
CA THR A 280 4.87 -7.93 -3.87
C THR A 280 3.95 -8.31 -2.71
N ASP A 281 2.82 -8.95 -3.00
CA ASP A 281 2.13 -9.74 -1.97
C ASP A 281 2.95 -11.02 -1.71
N ILE A 282 2.79 -11.61 -0.53
CA ILE A 282 3.52 -12.85 -0.18
C ILE A 282 3.11 -14.05 -1.04
N ASP A 283 1.94 -13.97 -1.66
CA ASP A 283 1.38 -14.95 -2.57
C ASP A 283 1.69 -14.62 -4.03
N ASP A 284 2.59 -13.69 -4.36
CA ASP A 284 3.15 -13.59 -5.71
C ASP A 284 4.62 -13.98 -5.80
N MET A 285 4.95 -14.60 -6.92
CA MET A 285 6.30 -15.06 -7.23
C MET A 285 6.73 -14.62 -8.61
N LEU A 286 7.93 -14.06 -8.70
CA LEU A 286 8.63 -13.95 -9.99
C LEU A 286 9.17 -15.33 -10.34
N LEU A 287 8.69 -15.91 -11.44
CA LEU A 287 9.18 -17.18 -11.99
C LEU A 287 9.56 -16.98 -13.46
N PRO A 288 10.43 -17.83 -14.03
CA PRO A 288 10.64 -17.87 -15.46
C PRO A 288 9.33 -18.18 -16.21
N PRO A 289 9.15 -17.72 -17.47
CA PRO A 289 7.92 -17.96 -18.23
C PRO A 289 7.51 -19.44 -18.34
N ASN A 290 8.50 -20.34 -18.32
CA ASN A 290 8.29 -21.77 -18.13
C ASN A 290 8.81 -22.17 -16.73
N PRO A 291 7.95 -22.54 -15.77
CA PRO A 291 8.36 -22.93 -14.43
C PRO A 291 9.31 -24.14 -14.37
N LEU A 292 9.36 -24.98 -15.42
CA LEU A 292 10.35 -26.06 -15.52
C LEU A 292 11.80 -25.59 -15.61
N HIS A 293 12.01 -24.31 -15.96
CA HIS A 293 13.34 -23.71 -16.03
C HIS A 293 13.78 -23.06 -14.71
N VAL A 294 13.00 -23.24 -13.64
CA VAL A 294 13.37 -22.79 -12.30
C VAL A 294 14.69 -23.44 -11.89
N LYS A 295 15.60 -22.61 -11.38
CA LYS A 295 16.89 -23.00 -10.82
C LYS A 295 17.28 -22.03 -9.70
N PRO A 296 18.18 -22.42 -8.79
CA PRO A 296 18.58 -21.55 -7.70
C PRO A 296 19.10 -20.19 -8.20
N GLY A 297 18.66 -19.11 -7.58
CA GLY A 297 19.12 -17.74 -7.91
C GLY A 297 18.59 -17.17 -9.23
N ILE A 298 17.63 -17.80 -9.90
CA ILE A 298 17.14 -17.36 -11.23
C ILE A 298 16.55 -15.94 -11.22
N ASN A 299 15.96 -15.48 -10.10
CA ASN A 299 15.35 -14.14 -10.05
C ASN A 299 16.41 -13.04 -10.09
N ILE A 300 17.57 -13.24 -9.45
CA ILE A 300 18.70 -12.32 -9.57
C ILE A 300 19.10 -12.22 -11.03
N LYS A 301 19.31 -13.36 -11.70
CA LYS A 301 19.71 -13.38 -13.11
C LYS A 301 18.71 -12.66 -14.01
N ILE A 302 17.42 -12.93 -13.87
CA ILE A 302 16.37 -12.27 -14.66
C ILE A 302 16.46 -10.74 -14.48
N LEU A 303 16.57 -10.27 -13.24
CA LEU A 303 16.58 -8.85 -12.92
C LEU A 303 17.88 -8.15 -13.36
N GLU A 304 19.03 -8.79 -13.17
CA GLU A 304 20.33 -8.28 -13.63
C GLU A 304 20.40 -8.21 -15.16
N ASP A 305 19.94 -9.24 -15.87
CA ASP A 305 19.88 -9.26 -17.33
C ASP A 305 18.98 -8.13 -17.85
N LEU A 306 17.82 -7.89 -17.20
CA LEU A 306 16.94 -6.77 -17.53
C LEU A 306 17.59 -5.40 -17.28
N PHE A 307 18.27 -5.19 -16.15
CA PHE A 307 18.97 -3.93 -15.88
C PHE A 307 20.16 -3.69 -16.83
N LYS A 308 20.78 -4.77 -17.31
CA LYS A 308 21.82 -4.71 -18.34
C LYS A 308 21.24 -4.33 -19.70
N GLU A 309 20.07 -4.87 -20.06
CA GLU A 309 19.34 -4.52 -21.29
C GLU A 309 18.81 -3.07 -21.24
N HIS A 310 18.36 -2.62 -20.06
CA HIS A 310 17.78 -1.31 -19.85
C HIS A 310 18.54 -0.51 -18.78
N PRO A 311 19.73 0.06 -19.11
CA PRO A 311 20.58 0.73 -18.13
C PRO A 311 19.94 1.97 -17.48
N GLN A 312 18.98 2.62 -18.17
CA GLN A 312 18.21 3.75 -17.63
C GLN A 312 17.01 3.33 -16.78
N ALA A 313 16.67 2.04 -16.69
CA ALA A 313 15.56 1.59 -15.87
C ALA A 313 15.84 1.89 -14.38
N GLY A 314 14.97 2.66 -13.76
CA GLY A 314 14.89 2.74 -12.30
C GLY A 314 14.03 1.62 -11.73
N SER A 315 13.04 1.20 -12.50
CA SER A 315 12.15 0.10 -12.14
C SER A 315 11.64 -0.68 -13.34
N PHE A 316 11.26 -1.93 -13.07
CA PHE A 316 10.57 -2.82 -13.98
C PHE A 316 9.15 -3.06 -13.51
N LEU A 317 8.21 -2.90 -14.44
CA LEU A 317 6.81 -3.18 -14.25
C LEU A 317 6.49 -4.52 -14.90
N PHE A 318 6.40 -5.57 -14.08
CA PHE A 318 6.07 -6.90 -14.51
C PHE A 318 4.57 -7.08 -14.61
N GLU A 319 4.19 -7.76 -15.66
CA GLU A 319 2.87 -8.32 -15.82
C GLU A 319 2.66 -9.48 -14.84
N HIS A 320 1.42 -9.64 -14.36
CA HIS A 320 1.05 -10.74 -13.47
C HIS A 320 0.05 -11.68 -14.17
N ARG A 321 0.23 -13.01 -13.97
CA ARG A 321 -0.69 -14.08 -14.35
C ARG A 321 -1.33 -14.76 -13.13
N ASP A 322 -2.67 -14.85 -13.14
CA ASP A 322 -3.39 -15.54 -12.08
C ASP A 322 -3.20 -17.06 -12.25
N VAL A 323 -2.78 -17.70 -11.17
CA VAL A 323 -2.75 -19.16 -11.06
C VAL A 323 -3.55 -19.61 -9.86
N GLN A 324 -4.08 -20.82 -9.95
CA GLN A 324 -4.79 -21.45 -8.85
C GLN A 324 -3.86 -22.46 -8.18
N PHE A 325 -3.67 -22.28 -6.87
CA PHE A 325 -3.13 -23.30 -6.00
C PHE A 325 -4.26 -24.07 -5.34
N VAL A 326 -4.14 -25.40 -5.40
CA VAL A 326 -5.03 -26.32 -4.70
C VAL A 326 -4.23 -26.86 -3.53
N LEU A 327 -4.37 -26.24 -2.36
CA LEU A 327 -3.79 -26.77 -1.13
C LEU A 327 -4.32 -28.20 -0.87
N PRO A 328 -3.53 -29.06 -0.21
CA PRO A 328 -3.94 -30.43 0.02
C PRO A 328 -5.21 -30.49 0.90
N GLU A 329 -6.12 -31.40 0.56
CA GLU A 329 -7.30 -31.69 1.39
C GLU A 329 -6.87 -32.27 2.74
N ASP A 330 -7.66 -31.99 3.79
CA ASP A 330 -7.37 -32.45 5.14
C ASP A 330 -7.52 -33.98 5.21
N SER A 331 -6.38 -34.68 5.18
CA SER A 331 -6.32 -36.14 5.28
C SER A 331 -6.56 -36.69 6.70
N GLY A 332 -6.98 -35.84 7.65
CA GLY A 332 -7.17 -36.21 9.05
C GLY A 332 -5.88 -36.26 9.88
N SER A 333 -4.72 -35.97 9.28
CA SER A 333 -3.43 -35.84 9.99
C SER A 333 -3.34 -34.53 10.79
N GLU A 334 -2.60 -34.52 11.90
CA GLU A 334 -2.32 -33.29 12.66
C GLU A 334 -1.68 -32.22 11.77
N ASN A 335 -2.22 -31.00 11.83
CA ASN A 335 -1.75 -29.87 11.03
C ASN A 335 -0.48 -29.27 11.64
N THR A 336 0.67 -29.87 11.32
CA THR A 336 2.00 -29.47 11.83
C THR A 336 2.93 -29.12 10.67
N LEU A 337 4.02 -28.38 10.96
CA LEU A 337 5.04 -28.11 9.95
C LEU A 337 5.75 -29.37 9.48
N GLN A 338 5.91 -30.36 10.36
CA GLN A 338 6.51 -31.66 10.05
C GLN A 338 5.77 -32.39 8.92
N ASN A 339 4.44 -32.27 8.88
CA ASN A 339 3.59 -32.94 7.90
C ASN A 339 3.41 -32.11 6.62
N PHE A 340 3.84 -30.84 6.63
CA PHE A 340 3.74 -29.95 5.48
C PHE A 340 4.79 -30.25 4.40
N ASN A 341 4.37 -30.15 3.14
CA ASN A 341 5.23 -30.29 1.97
C ASN A 341 4.63 -29.51 0.78
N PHE A 342 5.41 -29.37 -0.29
CA PHE A 342 5.05 -28.61 -1.48
C PHE A 342 4.43 -29.45 -2.61
N ASN A 343 4.01 -30.70 -2.34
CA ASN A 343 3.50 -31.60 -3.39
C ASN A 343 2.23 -31.07 -4.06
N PHE A 344 1.48 -30.22 -3.36
CA PHE A 344 0.28 -29.57 -3.89
C PHE A 344 0.54 -28.71 -5.14
N LEU A 345 1.80 -28.30 -5.39
CA LEU A 345 2.18 -27.58 -6.61
C LEU A 345 1.92 -28.39 -7.89
N ASP A 346 1.88 -29.72 -7.84
CA ASP A 346 1.53 -30.55 -9.00
C ASP A 346 0.10 -30.30 -9.50
N ASN A 347 -0.78 -29.78 -8.63
CA ASN A 347 -2.17 -29.48 -8.95
C ASN A 347 -2.38 -28.03 -9.40
N THR A 348 -1.29 -27.27 -9.64
CA THR A 348 -1.38 -25.88 -10.06
C THR A 348 -2.03 -25.76 -11.44
N LYS A 349 -2.94 -24.80 -11.59
CA LYS A 349 -3.63 -24.53 -12.86
C LYS A 349 -3.54 -23.06 -13.25
N TRP A 350 -3.60 -22.80 -14.54
CA TRP A 350 -3.76 -21.44 -15.06
C TRP A 350 -5.20 -20.98 -14.93
N LYS A 351 -5.41 -19.85 -14.26
CA LYS A 351 -6.74 -19.24 -14.15
C LYS A 351 -7.02 -18.22 -15.26
N SER A 352 -5.99 -17.52 -15.72
CA SER A 352 -6.13 -16.54 -16.80
C SER A 352 -4.87 -16.46 -17.67
N SER A 353 -5.07 -16.20 -18.97
CA SER A 353 -3.99 -15.84 -19.89
C SER A 353 -3.59 -14.36 -19.72
N CYS A 354 -2.35 -13.99 -20.07
CA CYS A 354 -1.94 -12.59 -20.14
C CYS A 354 -2.84 -11.77 -21.08
N LYS A 355 -3.74 -10.94 -20.54
CA LYS A 355 -4.64 -10.04 -21.30
C LYS A 355 -4.14 -8.60 -21.21
N VAL A 356 -3.70 -8.03 -22.33
CA VAL A 356 -3.02 -6.72 -22.44
C VAL A 356 -3.75 -5.54 -21.75
N TRP A 357 -5.09 -5.59 -21.65
CA TRP A 357 -5.90 -4.40 -21.40
C TRP A 357 -6.12 -4.02 -19.92
N ARG A 358 -5.91 -4.93 -18.94
CA ARG A 358 -6.11 -4.66 -17.50
C ARG A 358 -5.26 -5.56 -16.59
N MET A 359 -3.98 -5.70 -16.86
CA MET A 359 -3.11 -6.53 -16.03
C MET A 359 -2.73 -5.80 -14.74
N LYS A 360 -3.00 -6.46 -13.61
CA LYS A 360 -2.32 -6.16 -12.35
C LYS A 360 -0.82 -6.36 -12.58
N THR A 361 -0.02 -5.58 -11.89
CA THR A 361 1.43 -5.52 -12.09
C THR A 361 2.18 -5.72 -10.78
N ARG A 362 3.44 -6.13 -10.91
CA ARG A 362 4.42 -6.21 -9.82
C ARG A 362 5.66 -5.40 -10.18
N VAL A 363 6.35 -4.86 -9.18
CA VAL A 363 7.45 -3.93 -9.41
C VAL A 363 8.72 -4.46 -8.78
N ALA A 364 9.80 -4.49 -9.58
CA ALA A 364 11.16 -4.57 -9.08
C ALA A 364 11.87 -3.25 -9.36
N VAL A 365 12.71 -2.79 -8.45
CA VAL A 365 13.44 -1.53 -8.58
C VAL A 365 14.91 -1.73 -8.30
N ASN A 366 15.74 -0.89 -8.90
CA ASN A 366 17.06 -0.62 -8.35
C ASN A 366 16.87 0.40 -7.21
N ALA A 367 17.26 0.03 -6.00
CA ALA A 367 16.94 0.82 -4.80
C ALA A 367 17.45 2.27 -4.88
N SER A 368 18.60 2.47 -5.53
CA SER A 368 19.26 3.77 -5.67
C SER A 368 18.63 4.71 -6.71
N ARG A 369 17.62 4.24 -7.48
CA ARG A 369 17.11 4.94 -8.67
C ARG A 369 15.68 5.46 -8.54
N VAL A 370 15.01 5.16 -7.42
CA VAL A 370 13.61 5.50 -7.19
C VAL A 370 13.42 6.01 -5.77
N ASP A 371 12.46 6.92 -5.58
CA ASP A 371 12.14 7.49 -4.27
C ASP A 371 10.73 7.12 -3.80
N SER A 372 9.85 6.66 -4.69
CA SER A 372 8.59 6.06 -4.27
C SER A 372 8.13 4.90 -5.16
N VAL A 373 7.43 3.96 -4.56
CA VAL A 373 7.01 2.72 -5.20
C VAL A 373 5.78 2.13 -4.55
N ASN A 374 4.93 1.55 -5.39
CA ASN A 374 3.90 0.58 -5.07
C ASN A 374 4.26 -0.72 -5.83
N MET A 375 3.87 -1.89 -5.31
CA MET A 375 3.89 -3.14 -6.08
C MET A 375 3.24 -2.99 -7.46
N HIS A 376 2.25 -2.12 -7.66
CA HIS A 376 1.61 -1.96 -8.96
C HIS A 376 2.22 -0.89 -9.86
N GLU A 377 3.01 0.04 -9.34
CA GLU A 377 3.65 1.10 -10.13
C GLU A 377 4.73 1.83 -9.33
N THR A 378 5.69 2.43 -10.00
CA THR A 378 6.68 3.32 -9.36
C THR A 378 6.19 4.75 -9.47
N GLY A 379 6.26 5.51 -8.38
CA GLY A 379 5.78 6.89 -8.35
C GLY A 379 6.85 7.87 -8.81
N ILE A 380 7.90 8.03 -8.02
CA ILE A 380 8.98 9.01 -8.23
C ILE A 380 10.25 8.26 -8.65
N HIS A 381 10.68 8.49 -9.89
CA HIS A 381 12.00 8.10 -10.37
C HIS A 381 12.99 9.24 -10.15
N ARG A 382 14.22 8.89 -9.79
CA ARG A 382 15.29 9.87 -9.73
C ARG A 382 15.66 10.31 -11.15
N PHE A 383 16.25 11.50 -11.25
CA PHE A 383 16.62 12.12 -12.53
C PHE A 383 17.42 11.16 -13.41
N GLY A 384 17.02 11.03 -14.69
CA GLY A 384 17.66 10.14 -15.66
C GLY A 384 17.16 8.69 -15.65
N HIS A 385 16.22 8.34 -14.76
CA HIS A 385 15.65 7.00 -14.67
C HIS A 385 14.18 6.95 -15.04
N VAL A 386 13.76 5.79 -15.56
CA VAL A 386 12.39 5.56 -16.04
C VAL A 386 11.86 4.20 -15.60
N GLN A 387 10.54 4.04 -15.64
CA GLN A 387 9.90 2.73 -15.52
C GLN A 387 9.89 2.04 -16.88
N VAL A 388 10.31 0.77 -16.91
CA VAL A 388 10.24 -0.08 -18.09
C VAL A 388 9.22 -1.19 -17.87
N ARG A 389 8.28 -1.37 -18.81
CA ARG A 389 7.32 -2.48 -18.74
C ARG A 389 7.96 -3.74 -19.31
N VAL A 390 7.93 -4.82 -18.54
CA VAL A 390 8.46 -6.12 -18.95
C VAL A 390 7.32 -6.92 -19.60
N PRO A 391 7.44 -7.32 -20.88
CA PRO A 391 6.43 -8.14 -21.52
C PRO A 391 6.30 -9.50 -20.83
N CYS A 392 5.08 -10.00 -20.65
CA CYS A 392 4.82 -11.29 -20.00
C CYS A 392 5.57 -12.48 -20.63
N ARG A 393 5.92 -12.43 -21.92
CA ARG A 393 6.74 -13.46 -22.60
C ARG A 393 8.21 -13.51 -22.14
N GLN A 394 8.72 -12.43 -21.56
CA GLN A 394 10.10 -12.32 -21.10
C GLN A 394 10.20 -12.73 -19.64
N ALA A 395 9.35 -12.16 -18.78
CA ALA A 395 9.19 -12.54 -17.38
C ALA A 395 7.85 -12.01 -16.84
N HIS A 396 7.27 -12.70 -15.86
CA HIS A 396 6.03 -12.28 -15.22
C HIS A 396 5.91 -12.84 -13.80
N PHE A 397 5.04 -12.21 -13.01
CA PHE A 397 4.68 -12.71 -11.69
C PHE A 397 3.52 -13.70 -11.79
N TYR A 398 3.53 -14.68 -10.91
CA TYR A 398 2.47 -15.66 -10.71
C TYR A 398 1.78 -15.29 -9.40
N HIS A 399 0.51 -14.87 -9.44
CA HIS A 399 -0.28 -14.61 -8.23
C HIS A 399 -1.01 -15.89 -7.87
N LEU A 400 -0.71 -16.37 -6.69
CA LEU A 400 -1.03 -17.70 -6.22
C LEU A 400 -2.31 -17.67 -5.39
N ARG A 401 -3.25 -16.81 -5.77
CA ARG A 401 -4.42 -16.54 -4.96
C ARG A 401 -5.35 -17.74 -4.92
N HIS A 402 -5.73 -18.10 -3.70
CA HIS A 402 -6.83 -18.99 -3.43
C HIS A 402 -8.14 -18.42 -4.00
N SER A 403 -8.67 -19.03 -5.04
CA SER A 403 -10.07 -18.82 -5.41
C SER A 403 -10.76 -20.16 -5.53
N TYR A 404 -11.28 -20.62 -4.41
CA TYR A 404 -12.03 -21.86 -4.29
C TYR A 404 -13.37 -21.84 -5.06
N LYS A 405 -13.90 -20.64 -5.38
CA LYS A 405 -15.25 -20.47 -5.98
C LYS A 405 -15.26 -20.07 -7.46
N ASN A 406 -14.17 -19.49 -7.97
CA ASN A 406 -14.08 -19.02 -9.35
C ASN A 406 -13.07 -19.88 -10.13
N ILE A 407 -13.43 -21.15 -10.32
CA ILE A 407 -12.75 -22.03 -11.26
C ILE A 407 -13.08 -21.49 -12.65
N ALA A 408 -12.09 -20.97 -13.37
CA ALA A 408 -12.33 -20.42 -14.69
C ALA A 408 -12.70 -21.56 -15.66
N ALA A 409 -13.75 -21.39 -16.46
CA ALA A 409 -14.04 -22.32 -17.55
C ALA A 409 -12.92 -22.19 -18.60
N GLY A 410 -11.95 -23.11 -18.60
CA GLY A 410 -10.79 -23.10 -19.50
C GLY A 410 -9.42 -23.31 -18.84
N GLU A 411 -9.37 -23.73 -17.57
CA GLU A 411 -8.11 -24.02 -16.87
C GLU A 411 -7.33 -25.18 -17.51
N TRP A 412 -6.04 -24.95 -17.80
CA TRP A 412 -5.11 -26.02 -18.17
C TRP A 412 -4.05 -26.22 -17.08
N PRO A 413 -3.56 -27.46 -16.88
CA PRO A 413 -2.52 -27.77 -15.90
C PRO A 413 -1.25 -26.93 -16.13
N LEU A 414 -0.58 -26.59 -15.03
CA LEU A 414 0.69 -25.88 -15.04
C LEU A 414 1.73 -26.72 -14.34
N GLU A 415 2.71 -27.20 -15.10
CA GLU A 415 3.75 -28.07 -14.55
C GLU A 415 4.73 -27.28 -13.67
N MET A 416 4.70 -27.55 -12.37
CA MET A 416 5.54 -26.94 -11.33
C MET A 416 6.52 -27.94 -10.70
N SER A 417 6.78 -29.06 -11.40
CA SER A 417 7.55 -30.20 -10.89
C SER A 417 8.95 -29.81 -10.42
N SER A 418 9.67 -28.99 -11.18
CA SER A 418 11.01 -28.48 -10.82
C SER A 418 10.99 -27.61 -9.56
N LEU A 419 10.00 -26.72 -9.44
CA LEU A 419 9.85 -25.88 -8.25
C LEU A 419 9.51 -26.73 -7.02
N LYS A 420 8.56 -27.66 -7.14
CA LYS A 420 8.19 -28.61 -6.07
C LYS A 420 9.40 -29.36 -5.52
N VAL A 421 10.22 -29.96 -6.39
CA VAL A 421 11.40 -30.74 -5.96
C VAL A 421 12.34 -29.85 -5.17
N MET A 422 12.66 -28.68 -5.69
CA MET A 422 13.54 -27.70 -5.04
C MET A 422 13.04 -27.27 -3.67
N LEU A 423 11.76 -26.90 -3.56
CA LEU A 423 11.18 -26.46 -2.28
C LEU A 423 11.11 -27.60 -1.26
N ASN A 424 10.77 -28.81 -1.67
CA ASN A 424 10.75 -29.97 -0.77
C ASN A 424 12.16 -30.31 -0.25
N GLU A 425 13.19 -30.21 -1.08
CA GLU A 425 14.58 -30.41 -0.66
C GLU A 425 15.03 -29.33 0.32
N GLN A 426 14.75 -28.06 0.02
CA GLN A 426 15.06 -26.93 0.89
C GLN A 426 14.32 -27.04 2.24
N TRP A 427 13.05 -27.43 2.21
CA TRP A 427 12.21 -27.56 3.41
C TRP A 427 12.66 -28.67 4.34
N LYS A 428 13.11 -29.81 3.80
CA LYS A 428 13.73 -30.88 4.61
C LYS A 428 14.93 -30.36 5.41
N GLN A 429 15.70 -29.44 4.83
CA GLN A 429 16.84 -28.80 5.52
C GLN A 429 16.38 -27.69 6.50
N ARG A 430 15.27 -27.00 6.19
CA ARG A 430 14.69 -25.95 7.04
C ARG A 430 14.03 -26.51 8.30
N LEU A 431 13.33 -27.64 8.21
CA LEU A 431 12.53 -28.17 9.31
C LEU A 431 13.28 -28.24 10.66
N PRO A 432 14.51 -28.81 10.75
CA PRO A 432 15.25 -28.87 12.01
C PRO A 432 15.54 -27.50 12.64
N THR A 433 15.59 -26.42 11.85
CA THR A 433 15.90 -25.08 12.34
C THR A 433 14.69 -24.36 12.95
N LEU A 434 13.49 -24.92 12.82
CA LEU A 434 12.24 -24.34 13.34
C LEU A 434 11.89 -24.82 14.77
N GLY A 435 12.78 -25.62 15.38
CA GLY A 435 12.70 -26.00 16.79
C GLY A 435 11.37 -26.66 17.17
N SER A 436 10.75 -26.16 18.25
CA SER A 436 9.50 -26.72 18.78
C SER A 436 8.28 -26.48 17.88
N LEU A 437 8.33 -25.51 16.95
CA LEU A 437 7.21 -25.26 16.04
C LEU A 437 6.98 -26.41 15.06
N VAL A 438 7.99 -27.25 14.84
CA VAL A 438 7.92 -28.39 13.90
C VAL A 438 6.75 -29.31 14.21
N GLN A 439 6.55 -29.61 15.50
CA GLN A 439 5.54 -30.53 16.01
C GLN A 439 4.31 -29.81 16.58
N ALA A 440 4.33 -28.48 16.66
CA ALA A 440 3.20 -27.73 17.19
C ALA A 440 2.00 -27.82 16.24
N THR A 441 0.81 -28.07 16.80
CA THR A 441 -0.43 -27.99 16.05
C THR A 441 -0.71 -26.55 15.64
N ILE A 442 -0.78 -26.32 14.34
CA ILE A 442 -1.02 -25.01 13.74
C ILE A 442 -2.50 -24.91 13.36
N VAL A 443 -3.15 -23.84 13.81
CA VAL A 443 -4.51 -23.53 13.39
C VAL A 443 -4.52 -23.27 11.88
N LYS A 444 -5.31 -24.05 11.14
CA LYS A 444 -5.53 -23.84 9.71
C LYS A 444 -6.49 -22.65 9.53
N SER A 445 -6.24 -21.81 8.55
CA SER A 445 -7.25 -20.92 7.99
C SER A 445 -8.29 -21.77 7.25
N SER A 446 -9.56 -21.75 7.68
CA SER A 446 -10.60 -22.40 6.88
C SER A 446 -10.89 -21.56 5.64
N THR A 447 -11.16 -22.20 4.50
CA THR A 447 -11.58 -21.52 3.27
C THR A 447 -12.89 -20.75 3.47
N GLU A 448 -13.76 -21.22 4.38
CA GLU A 448 -14.97 -20.54 4.84
C GLU A 448 -14.68 -19.21 5.56
N SER A 449 -13.50 -19.09 6.19
CA SER A 449 -13.09 -17.85 6.88
C SER A 449 -12.94 -16.65 5.94
N PHE A 450 -12.87 -16.86 4.63
CA PHE A 450 -12.77 -15.76 3.66
C PHE A 450 -14.07 -15.52 2.89
N GLU A 451 -15.15 -16.28 3.12
CA GLU A 451 -16.39 -16.11 2.38
C GLU A 451 -17.04 -14.74 2.61
N ASP A 452 -17.17 -14.31 3.86
CA ASP A 452 -17.69 -12.98 4.21
C ASP A 452 -16.81 -11.87 3.64
N PHE A 453 -15.49 -12.08 3.72
CA PHE A 453 -14.51 -11.13 3.22
C PHE A 453 -14.57 -11.01 1.70
N ASP A 454 -14.58 -12.14 0.98
CA ASP A 454 -14.69 -12.22 -0.47
C ASP A 454 -16.05 -11.68 -0.96
N THR A 455 -17.13 -11.90 -0.21
CA THR A 455 -18.45 -11.33 -0.50
C THR A 455 -18.44 -9.81 -0.36
N CYS A 456 -17.86 -9.30 0.73
CA CYS A 456 -17.70 -7.87 0.92
C CYS A 456 -16.78 -7.26 -0.15
N MET A 457 -15.67 -7.92 -0.48
CA MET A 457 -14.78 -7.52 -1.57
C MET A 457 -15.44 -7.56 -2.93
N GLY A 458 -16.27 -8.58 -3.19
CA GLY A 458 -17.12 -8.66 -4.38
C GLY A 458 -18.03 -7.45 -4.48
N SER A 459 -18.67 -7.09 -3.37
CA SER A 459 -19.56 -5.94 -3.26
C SER A 459 -18.83 -4.61 -3.46
N ILE A 460 -17.65 -4.41 -2.86
CA ILE A 460 -16.79 -3.24 -3.08
C ILE A 460 -16.35 -3.17 -4.55
N ASN A 461 -15.93 -4.29 -5.13
CA ASN A 461 -15.53 -4.33 -6.54
C ASN A 461 -16.72 -4.01 -7.46
N GLU A 462 -17.92 -4.55 -7.19
CA GLU A 462 -19.12 -4.22 -7.95
C GLU A 462 -19.49 -2.74 -7.85
N GLU A 463 -19.36 -2.15 -6.66
CA GLU A 463 -19.49 -0.70 -6.45
C GLU A 463 -18.45 0.07 -7.28
N HIS A 464 -17.19 -0.37 -7.31
CA HIS A 464 -16.14 0.22 -8.16
C HIS A 464 -16.46 0.15 -9.65
N TRP A 465 -17.20 -0.88 -10.10
CA TRP A 465 -17.63 -1.03 -11.49
C TRP A 465 -18.85 -0.17 -11.83
N LYS A 466 -19.72 0.09 -10.85
CA LYS A 466 -20.98 0.84 -11.04
C LYS A 466 -20.81 2.35 -10.80
N MET A 467 -19.79 2.79 -10.05
CA MET A 467 -19.57 4.20 -9.71
C MET A 467 -18.09 4.60 -9.75
N GLN A 468 -17.79 5.83 -10.20
CA GLN A 468 -16.43 6.41 -10.23
C GLN A 468 -15.77 6.63 -8.84
N VAL A 469 -16.43 6.28 -7.73
CA VAL A 469 -16.30 7.07 -6.48
C VAL A 469 -15.57 6.39 -5.31
N SER A 470 -15.22 5.10 -5.31
CA SER A 470 -14.76 4.49 -4.04
C SER A 470 -13.51 3.62 -4.07
N ARG A 471 -12.53 3.94 -4.92
CA ARG A 471 -11.21 3.24 -4.91
C ARG A 471 -10.43 3.34 -3.59
N CYS A 472 -10.93 4.15 -2.65
CA CYS A 472 -10.37 4.38 -1.33
C CYS A 472 -11.10 3.59 -0.24
N LEU A 473 -12.26 2.99 -0.55
CA LEU A 473 -12.85 1.99 0.32
C LEU A 473 -11.91 0.80 0.33
N THR A 474 -11.09 0.79 1.36
CA THR A 474 -10.22 -0.31 1.66
C THR A 474 -11.04 -1.37 2.38
N PRO A 475 -10.63 -2.64 2.32
CA PRO A 475 -11.38 -3.66 3.03
C PRO A 475 -11.28 -3.59 4.57
N HIS A 476 -10.79 -2.47 5.14
CA HIS A 476 -11.05 -2.13 6.55
C HIS A 476 -12.55 -1.92 6.83
N VAL A 477 -13.38 -1.67 5.81
CA VAL A 477 -14.85 -1.70 5.95
C VAL A 477 -15.44 -3.12 5.86
N CYS A 478 -14.65 -4.10 5.40
CA CYS A 478 -15.05 -5.49 5.32
C CYS A 478 -14.76 -6.19 6.64
N TYR A 479 -15.68 -6.03 7.58
CA TYR A 479 -15.66 -6.76 8.85
C TYR A 479 -16.08 -8.22 8.61
N SER A 480 -15.28 -9.16 9.13
CA SER A 480 -15.73 -10.54 9.32
C SER A 480 -16.85 -10.50 10.35
N ARG A 481 -18.10 -10.79 9.94
CA ARG A 481 -19.24 -10.84 10.88
C ARG A 481 -19.15 -12.06 11.80
N LEU A 482 -18.39 -13.07 11.40
CA LEU A 482 -18.09 -14.24 12.19
C LEU A 482 -17.02 -13.90 13.23
N THR A 483 -17.39 -13.98 14.51
CA THR A 483 -16.46 -14.03 15.65
C THR A 483 -15.56 -15.24 15.51
N ARG A 484 -14.30 -15.01 15.15
CA ARG A 484 -13.32 -16.09 14.99
C ARG A 484 -12.73 -16.42 16.34
N ASN A 485 -12.78 -17.69 16.74
CA ASN A 485 -11.99 -18.18 17.87
C ASN A 485 -10.55 -18.50 17.42
N ILE A 486 -9.88 -17.52 16.81
CA ILE A 486 -8.48 -17.61 16.39
C ILE A 486 -7.68 -16.66 17.27
N SER A 487 -6.67 -17.19 17.94
CA SER A 487 -5.72 -16.38 18.69
C SER A 487 -4.77 -15.66 17.72
N CYS A 488 -4.74 -14.34 17.82
CA CYS A 488 -4.03 -13.45 16.92
C CYS A 488 -3.24 -12.41 17.71
N VAL A 489 -2.13 -11.99 17.12
CA VAL A 489 -1.33 -10.86 17.57
C VAL A 489 -1.50 -9.68 16.62
N ALA A 490 -1.32 -8.49 17.15
CA ALA A 490 -1.33 -7.26 16.40
C ALA A 490 -0.26 -6.28 16.88
N THR A 491 0.11 -5.34 16.02
CA THR A 491 0.98 -4.24 16.39
C THR A 491 0.15 -3.05 16.85
N SER A 492 0.38 -2.61 18.09
CA SER A 492 -0.19 -1.40 18.67
C SER A 492 0.80 -0.24 18.58
N GLY A 493 0.33 0.95 18.22
CA GLY A 493 1.15 2.17 18.10
C GLY A 493 0.82 3.19 19.19
N ASN A 494 1.86 3.77 19.78
CA ASN A 494 1.78 4.91 20.68
C ASN A 494 2.24 6.17 19.94
N TYR A 495 1.35 7.15 19.86
CA TYR A 495 1.58 8.38 19.12
C TYR A 495 1.76 9.57 20.06
N ALA A 496 2.54 10.54 19.61
CA ALA A 496 2.59 11.86 20.21
C ALA A 496 2.17 12.89 19.17
N PHE A 497 1.65 14.03 19.62
CA PHE A 497 1.32 15.13 18.74
C PHE A 497 1.72 16.48 19.33
N VAL A 498 1.97 17.44 18.45
CA VAL A 498 2.07 18.87 18.75
C VAL A 498 1.01 19.62 17.96
N HIS A 499 0.56 20.73 18.51
CA HIS A 499 -0.40 21.64 17.89
C HIS A 499 0.20 23.05 17.89
N ASP A 500 0.31 23.66 16.72
CA ASP A 500 0.75 25.04 16.56
C ASP A 500 -0.11 25.74 15.50
N SER A 501 -0.71 26.87 15.89
CA SER A 501 -1.42 27.78 14.98
C SER A 501 -2.52 27.08 14.14
N GLY A 502 -3.17 26.06 14.68
CA GLY A 502 -4.21 25.28 14.02
C GLY A 502 -3.70 24.05 13.29
N ASP A 503 -2.39 23.93 13.05
CA ASP A 503 -1.76 22.76 12.44
C ASP A 503 -1.33 21.75 13.52
N TYR A 504 -1.30 20.48 13.14
CA TYR A 504 -0.87 19.37 13.98
C TYR A 504 0.27 18.61 13.31
N ILE A 505 1.15 18.03 14.12
CA ILE A 505 2.09 17.02 13.64
C ILE A 505 2.02 15.84 14.58
N THR A 506 1.66 14.68 14.05
CA THR A 506 1.54 13.44 14.79
C THR A 506 2.70 12.51 14.42
N VAL A 507 3.33 11.88 15.41
CA VAL A 507 4.51 11.03 15.24
C VAL A 507 4.34 9.73 16.02
N LEU A 508 4.63 8.59 15.40
CA LEU A 508 4.74 7.30 16.09
C LEU A 508 5.98 7.33 17.01
N GLN A 509 5.77 7.22 18.33
CA GLN A 509 6.85 7.23 19.32
C GLN A 509 7.38 5.83 19.60
N SER A 510 6.46 4.86 19.69
CA SER A 510 6.80 3.46 19.89
C SER A 510 5.70 2.55 19.37
N SER A 511 6.06 1.32 19.05
CA SER A 511 5.15 0.24 18.71
C SER A 511 5.47 -0.99 19.56
N GLN A 512 4.47 -1.84 19.74
CA GLN A 512 4.63 -3.10 20.44
C GLN A 512 3.65 -4.14 19.89
N THR A 513 4.08 -5.41 19.90
CA THR A 513 3.20 -6.54 19.63
C THR A 513 2.34 -6.82 20.86
N VAL A 514 1.03 -6.92 20.65
CA VAL A 514 0.02 -7.22 21.68
C VAL A 514 -0.94 -8.27 21.15
N ASP A 515 -1.79 -8.81 22.02
CA ASP A 515 -2.94 -9.59 21.58
C ASP A 515 -3.87 -8.69 20.73
N SER A 516 -4.39 -9.26 19.65
CA SER A 516 -5.32 -8.54 18.78
C SER A 516 -6.67 -8.34 19.47
N GLU A 517 -7.44 -7.37 18.98
CA GLU A 517 -8.87 -7.30 19.27
C GLU A 517 -9.61 -8.49 18.63
N ALA A 518 -10.92 -8.59 18.86
CA ALA A 518 -11.75 -9.60 18.21
C ALA A 518 -11.55 -9.61 16.68
N ASN A 519 -11.63 -10.80 16.08
CA ASN A 519 -11.43 -11.00 14.63
C ASN A 519 -10.03 -10.64 14.10
N CYS A 520 -9.01 -10.72 14.95
CA CYS A 520 -7.62 -10.44 14.58
C CYS A 520 -7.40 -8.97 14.17
N GLU A 521 -8.25 -8.06 14.64
CA GLU A 521 -8.12 -6.63 14.37
C GLU A 521 -7.00 -6.01 15.22
N ALA A 522 -6.27 -5.07 14.62
CA ALA A 522 -5.29 -4.30 15.38
C ALA A 522 -6.01 -3.32 16.32
N PRO A 523 -5.48 -3.09 17.53
CA PRO A 523 -6.09 -2.17 18.48
C PRO A 523 -5.97 -0.72 18.01
N VAL A 524 -6.96 0.11 18.36
CA VAL A 524 -6.92 1.54 18.08
C VAL A 524 -5.70 2.18 18.75
N PRO A 525 -4.88 2.95 18.00
CA PRO A 525 -3.70 3.59 18.56
C PRO A 525 -4.03 4.61 19.65
N LYS A 526 -3.07 4.84 20.54
CA LYS A 526 -3.22 5.79 21.66
C LYS A 526 -2.30 6.99 21.50
N TYR A 527 -2.79 8.17 21.88
CA TYR A 527 -1.94 9.33 22.10
C TYR A 527 -1.38 9.29 23.53
N ILE A 528 -0.05 9.22 23.65
CA ILE A 528 0.64 9.16 24.94
C ILE A 528 1.25 10.51 25.37
N LYS A 529 1.41 11.44 24.43
CA LYS A 529 2.00 12.76 24.66
C LYS A 529 1.36 13.79 23.74
N GLY A 530 1.16 15.00 24.27
CA GLY A 530 0.55 16.13 23.59
C GLY A 530 -0.38 16.89 24.52
N ASN A 531 -0.78 18.09 24.12
CA ASN A 531 -1.78 18.85 24.86
C ASN A 531 -3.18 18.32 24.51
N HIS A 532 -3.73 17.46 25.36
CA HIS A 532 -5.02 16.79 25.17
C HIS A 532 -6.20 17.75 24.99
N TYR A 533 -6.09 19.03 25.37
CA TYR A 533 -7.09 20.04 25.03
C TYR A 533 -7.26 20.20 23.51
N TYR A 534 -6.18 19.98 22.76
CA TYR A 534 -6.14 20.06 21.30
C TYR A 534 -6.05 18.66 20.68
N LEU A 535 -6.67 17.62 21.23
CA LEU A 535 -6.59 16.29 20.62
C LEU A 535 -7.08 16.31 19.14
N PRO A 536 -6.31 15.80 18.16
CA PRO A 536 -6.60 15.94 16.71
C PRO A 536 -7.90 15.33 16.19
#